data_AF-A0A7L8RUK2-F1
#
_entry.id   AF-A0A7L8RUK2-F1
#
_cell.length_a   1.000
_cell.length_b   1.000
_cell.length_c   1.000
_cell.angle_alpha   90.00
_cell.angle_beta   90.00
_cell.angle_gamma   90.00
#
_symmetry.space_group_name_H-M   'P 1'
#
loop_
_entity.id
_entity.type
_entity.pdbx_description
1 polymer ?
#
loop_
_entity_poly.entity_id
_entity_poly.type
_entity_poly.pdbx_seq_one_letter_code
_entity_poly.pdbx_strand_id
1 'polypeptide(L)' 'MRLSCSFLPRQVIVGPRRVAAGEVEINRKSDTRETVLLASTLQRLGVAA' A
#
# COMPACT_ATOMS: atom_id res chain seq x y z
N MET A 1 11.43 -0.67 -22.23
CA MET A 1 12.15 -0.39 -20.97
C MET A 1 11.11 -0.22 -19.88
N ARG A 2 10.78 -1.28 -19.12
CA ARG A 2 9.89 -1.14 -17.95
C ARG A 2 10.74 -0.53 -16.84
N LEU A 3 10.40 0.69 -16.41
CA LEU A 3 10.99 1.34 -15.23
C LEU A 3 10.57 0.55 -13.98
N SER A 4 11.22 -0.59 -13.76
CA SER A 4 11.04 -1.45 -12.60
C SER A 4 11.92 -0.95 -11.47
N CYS A 5 11.63 0.24 -10.93
CA CYS A 5 12.00 0.60 -9.57
C CYS A 5 11.35 1.96 -9.25
N SER A 6 10.13 1.95 -8.74
CA SER A 6 9.71 3.04 -7.87
C SER A 6 10.67 3.05 -6.68
N PHE A 7 11.38 4.17 -6.49
CA PHE A 7 12.45 4.38 -5.52
C PHE A 7 12.03 4.25 -4.04
N LEU A 8 10.80 3.81 -3.78
CA LEU A 8 10.18 3.73 -2.46
C LEU A 8 9.95 2.26 -2.10
N PRO A 9 10.49 1.77 -0.97
CA PRO A 9 10.44 0.35 -0.59
C PRO A 9 9.01 -0.18 -0.40
N ARG A 10 8.05 0.69 -0.11
CA ARG A 10 6.60 0.43 -0.09
C ARG A 10 5.87 1.71 -0.52
N GLN A 11 4.98 1.62 -1.50
CA GLN A 11 4.05 2.70 -1.83
C GLN A 11 2.66 2.34 -1.34
N VAL A 12 1.99 3.28 -0.70
CA VAL A 12 0.57 3.15 -0.32
C VAL A 12 -0.23 4.01 -1.29
N ILE A 13 -1.14 3.38 -2.03
CA ILE A 13 -2.02 4.02 -3.00
C ILE A 13 -3.40 4.09 -2.38
N VAL A 14 -3.91 5.32 -2.27
CA VAL A 14 -5.21 5.62 -1.70
C VAL A 14 -6.10 6.15 -2.80
N GLY A 15 -7.24 5.48 -3.02
CA GLY A 15 -8.25 5.88 -3.99
C GLY A 15 -9.61 6.05 -3.32
N PRO A 16 -10.50 6.92 -3.82
CA PRO A 16 -11.76 7.27 -3.16
C PRO A 16 -12.65 6.06 -2.86
N ARG A 17 -12.69 5.09 -3.79
CA ARG A 17 -13.44 3.85 -3.61
C ARG A 17 -12.88 2.95 -2.50
N ARG A 18 -11.55 2.86 -2.38
CA ARG A 18 -10.90 2.02 -1.35
C ARG A 18 -10.99 2.67 0.03
N VAL A 19 -10.90 4.00 0.11
CA VAL A 19 -11.12 4.74 1.36
C VAL A 19 -12.51 4.49 1.93
N ALA A 20 -13.54 4.53 1.08
CA ALA A 20 -14.91 4.23 1.50
C ALA A 20 -15.08 2.79 2.03
N ALA A 21 -14.26 1.85 1.55
CA ALA A 21 -14.21 0.47 2.02
C ALA A 21 -13.22 0.23 3.19
N GLY A 22 -12.48 1.26 3.63
CA GLY A 22 -11.44 1.11 4.65
C GLY A 22 -10.21 0.34 4.17
N GLU A 23 -9.95 0.32 2.87
CA GLU A 23 -8.86 -0.41 2.22
C GLU A 23 -7.78 0.51 1.65
N VAL A 24 -6.59 -0.03 1.47
CA VAL A 24 -5.47 0.60 0.78
C VAL A 24 -4.75 -0.41 -0.11
N GLU A 25 -4.20 0.06 -1.21
CA GLU A 25 -3.34 -0.76 -2.06
C GLU A 25 -1.88 -0.48 -1.71
N ILE A 26 -1.10 -1.54 -1.49
CA ILE A 26 0.32 -1.46 -1.21
C ILE A 26 1.09 -2.05 -2.38
N ASN A 27 1.96 -1.24 -2.98
CA ASN A 27 2.92 -1.71 -3.96
C ASN A 27 4.25 -2.05 -3.25
N ARG A 28 4.68 -3.30 -3.39
CA ARG A 28 5.96 -3.80 -2.86
C ARG A 28 7.02 -3.69 -3.96
N LYS A 29 8.30 -3.56 -3.58
CA LYS A 29 9.46 -3.51 -4.50
C LYS A 29 9.48 -4.63 -5.58
N SER A 30 8.76 -5.73 -5.35
CA SER A 30 8.57 -6.84 -6.29
C SER A 30 7.45 -6.64 -7.33
N ASP A 31 6.89 -5.43 -7.48
CA ASP A 31 5.74 -5.11 -8.35
C ASP A 31 4.45 -5.88 -7.99
N THR A 32 4.42 -6.52 -6.82
CA THR A 32 3.22 -7.12 -6.27
C THR A 32 2.36 -6.04 -5.61
N ARG A 33 1.11 -5.96 -6.06
CA ARG A 33 0.07 -5.09 -5.52
C ARG A 33 -0.83 -5.90 -4.61
N GLU A 34 -0.85 -5.53 -3.34
CA GLU A 34 -1.71 -6.17 -2.35
C GLU A 34 -2.77 -5.15 -1.91
N THR A 35 -4.04 -5.55 -1.90
CA THR A 35 -5.10 -4.76 -1.27
C THR A 35 -5.27 -5.27 0.16
N VAL A 36 -5.15 -4.36 1.12
CA VAL A 36 -5.23 -4.66 2.55
C VAL A 36 -6.05 -3.60 3.26
N LEU A 37 -6.63 -3.99 4.40
CA LEU A 37 -7.34 -3.06 5.27
C LEU A 37 -6.38 -1.99 5.80
N LEU A 38 -6.88 -0.77 5.94
CA LEU A 38 -6.13 0.36 6.48
C LEU A 38 -5.63 0.05 7.91
N ALA A 39 -6.49 -0.56 8.74
CA ALA A 39 -6.14 -0.91 10.12
C ALA A 39 -4.95 -1.89 10.21
N SER A 40 -4.94 -2.94 9.38
CA SER A 40 -3.82 -3.89 9.34
C SER A 40 -2.57 -3.25 8.75
N THR A 41 -2.74 -2.28 7.85
CA THR A 41 -1.63 -1.51 7.27
C THR A 41 -0.98 -0.60 8.31
N LEU A 42 -1.76 0.06 9.16
CA LEU A 42 -1.26 0.93 10.25
C LEU A 42 -0.44 0.14 11.29
N GLN A 43 -0.86 -1.09 11.61
CA GLN A 43 -0.09 -2.02 12.45
C GLN A 43 1.22 -2.43 11.77
N ARG A 44 1.18 -2.80 10.49
CA ARG A 44 2.37 -3.22 9.71
C ARG A 44 3.40 -2.10 9.53
N LEU A 45 2.95 -0.84 9.51
CA LEU A 45 3.79 0.34 9.39
C LEU A 45 4.27 0.86 10.76
N GLY A 46 3.87 0.24 11.87
CA GLY A 46 4.28 0.65 13.22
C GLY A 46 3.74 2.02 13.65
N VAL A 47 2.68 2.50 12.99
CA VAL A 47 2.05 3.80 13.28
C VAL A 47 1.02 3.68 14.42
N ALA A 48 0.39 2.51 14.55
CA ALA A 48 -0.51 2.19 15.65
C ALA A 48 0.22 1.26 16.63
N ALA A 49 0.75 1.85 17.71
CA ALA A 49 1.07 1.17 18.95
C ALA A 49 -0.19 1.14 19.84
#